data_AF-A0A952RHT7-F1
#
_entry.id   AF-A0A952RHT7-F1
#
_cell.length_a   1.000
_cell.length_b   1.000
_cell.length_c   1.000
_cell.angle_alpha   90.00
_cell.angle_beta   90.00
_cell.angle_gamma   90.00
#
_symmetry.space_group_name_H-M   'P 1'
#
loop_
_entity.id
_entity.type
_entity.pdbx_description
1 polymer ?
#
loop_
_entity_poly.entity_id
_entity_poly.type
_entity_poly.pdbx_seq_one_letter_code
_entity_poly.pdbx_strand_id
1 'polypeptide(L)'
;MGAGVAAAERDLEHVLILAVLVHALVVPWEAWEIAAGMDAVVAIAMMRVAWISRFASAAALVCAGVALAAERRGLPFFLLPAFAWTFAFVRAGVWSRPLSLASAVVAIAFAFPRTRLAAGGALAAWIGLLTEAVLLRARPFEAYGRLARWRHPRWWARPLDVLANSRFFGAVLEPLPEVTMRSDIRDVVYVNYLVAAETAAALVPPGLELQRVGPNGKYALFTFLTYRHGNFGFAFLGPLRRLLPSPVQTNWRIHVFDPNTGHRGIYFLTNAITASLPALAARLTTEGMPMHVLKEGSVTRDADGTLTVHLDPGAGSAPDADLVLRPTAEPPALTGAWAECWTDYRDFLAYCVPQDRAMSSQPLRGRVSRQEIDLGIPLDACAPLEGEVVSRAARVLAVEGEPLCFHVPAVTFTFSIEAHDGQNQ
;
A
#
# COMPACT_ATOMS: atom_id res chain seq x y z
N MET A 1 24.27 10.89 0.24
CA MET A 1 24.54 9.64 -0.51
C MET A 1 23.28 8.88 -0.91
N GLY A 2 22.14 9.01 -0.20
CA GLY A 2 20.91 8.25 -0.49
C GLY A 2 20.11 8.65 -1.74
N ALA A 3 20.05 9.95 -2.09
CA ALA A 3 19.22 10.42 -3.21
C ALA A 3 19.65 9.88 -4.58
N GLY A 4 20.97 9.76 -4.83
CA GLY A 4 21.49 9.23 -6.09
C GLY A 4 21.23 7.72 -6.26
N VAL A 5 21.20 6.96 -5.15
CA VAL A 5 20.89 5.52 -5.18
C VAL A 5 19.41 5.32 -5.52
N ALA A 6 18.51 6.06 -4.86
CA ALA A 6 17.07 6.01 -5.14
C ALA A 6 16.73 6.42 -6.58
N ALA A 7 17.45 7.40 -7.15
CA ALA A 7 17.27 7.81 -8.53
C ALA A 7 17.65 6.71 -9.53
N ALA A 8 18.78 6.02 -9.33
CA ALA A 8 19.20 4.92 -10.20
C ALA A 8 18.24 3.72 -10.14
N GLU A 9 17.72 3.39 -8.95
CA GLU A 9 16.74 2.31 -8.78
C GLU A 9 15.39 2.66 -9.43
N ARG A 10 14.95 3.93 -9.33
CA ARG A 10 13.78 4.45 -10.02
C ARG A 10 13.92 4.37 -11.54
N ASP A 11 15.08 4.74 -12.07
CA ASP A 11 15.36 4.65 -13.50
C ASP A 11 15.28 3.19 -13.99
N LEU A 12 15.87 2.26 -13.23
CA LEU A 12 15.80 0.84 -13.55
C LEU A 12 14.37 0.31 -13.53
N GLU A 13 13.55 0.71 -12.55
CA GLU A 13 12.14 0.34 -12.50
C GLU A 13 11.36 0.78 -13.74
N HIS A 14 11.45 2.05 -14.13
CA HIS A 14 10.75 2.56 -15.31
C HIS A 14 11.20 1.85 -16.58
N VAL A 15 12.50 1.63 -16.72
CA VAL A 15 13.08 0.94 -17.88
C VAL A 15 12.65 -0.52 -17.94
N LEU A 16 12.56 -1.22 -16.81
CA LEU A 16 12.07 -2.60 -16.77
C LEU A 16 10.58 -2.70 -17.09
N ILE A 17 9.74 -1.80 -16.56
CA ILE A 17 8.30 -1.74 -16.90
C ILE A 17 8.13 -1.48 -18.40
N LEU A 18 8.87 -0.52 -18.95
CA LEU A 18 8.87 -0.26 -20.39
C LEU A 18 9.33 -1.49 -21.18
N ALA A 19 10.35 -2.21 -20.71
CA ALA A 19 10.82 -3.42 -21.36
C ALA A 19 9.73 -4.50 -21.44
N VAL A 20 8.93 -4.69 -20.38
CA VAL A 20 7.78 -5.62 -20.40
C VAL A 20 6.79 -5.21 -21.50
N LEU A 21 6.40 -3.94 -21.54
CA LEU A 21 5.42 -3.43 -22.51
C LEU A 21 5.94 -3.53 -23.95
N VAL A 22 7.19 -3.12 -24.19
CA VAL A 22 7.83 -3.21 -25.51
C VAL A 22 7.88 -4.66 -25.96
N HIS A 23 8.39 -5.58 -25.14
CA HIS A 23 8.48 -6.99 -25.56
C HIS A 23 7.12 -7.65 -25.77
N ALA A 24 6.10 -7.29 -24.97
CA ALA A 24 4.74 -7.78 -25.19
C ALA A 24 4.14 -7.28 -26.51
N LEU A 25 4.43 -6.04 -26.91
CA LEU A 25 3.84 -5.40 -28.08
C LEU A 25 4.63 -5.61 -29.37
N VAL A 26 5.95 -5.76 -29.31
CA VAL A 26 6.85 -5.67 -30.47
C VAL A 26 7.29 -7.06 -30.95
N VAL A 27 7.55 -7.99 -30.03
CA VAL A 27 8.00 -9.35 -30.39
C VAL A 27 7.00 -10.10 -31.30
N PRO A 28 5.68 -10.00 -31.10
CA PRO A 28 4.72 -10.62 -32.00
C PRO A 28 4.78 -10.12 -33.46
N TRP A 29 5.37 -8.94 -33.69
CA TRP A 29 5.43 -8.28 -35.00
C TRP A 29 6.83 -8.30 -35.62
N GLU A 30 7.74 -9.12 -35.07
CA GLU A 30 9.09 -9.33 -35.60
C GLU A 30 9.96 -8.06 -35.66
N ALA A 31 9.63 -7.05 -34.86
CA ALA A 31 10.39 -5.81 -34.76
C ALA A 31 11.58 -5.97 -33.78
N TRP A 32 12.43 -6.96 -34.04
CA TRP A 32 13.55 -7.37 -33.17
C TRP A 32 14.58 -6.28 -32.92
N GLU A 33 14.76 -5.34 -33.85
CA GLU A 33 15.64 -4.19 -33.64
C GLU A 33 15.18 -3.32 -32.45
N ILE A 34 13.87 -3.15 -32.26
CA ILE A 34 13.31 -2.40 -31.14
C ILE A 34 13.51 -3.16 -29.83
N ALA A 35 13.31 -4.48 -29.83
CA ALA A 35 13.56 -5.33 -28.65
C ALA A 35 15.04 -5.29 -28.22
N ALA A 36 15.98 -5.47 -29.16
CA ALA A 36 17.41 -5.38 -28.88
C ALA A 36 17.84 -3.97 -28.42
N GLY A 37 17.24 -2.92 -28.98
CA GLY A 37 17.42 -1.55 -28.51
C GLY A 37 16.97 -1.40 -27.05
N MET A 38 15.81 -1.96 -26.71
CA MET A 38 15.29 -1.96 -25.33
C MET A 38 16.22 -2.72 -24.37
N ASP A 39 16.80 -3.84 -24.80
CA ASP A 39 17.78 -4.59 -24.00
C ASP A 39 19.04 -3.77 -23.67
N ALA A 40 19.51 -2.96 -24.62
CA ALA A 40 20.61 -2.04 -24.40
C ALA A 40 20.24 -0.96 -23.37
N VAL A 41 19.02 -0.40 -23.44
CA VAL A 41 18.54 0.58 -22.45
C VAL A 41 18.48 -0.04 -21.04
N VAL A 42 17.96 -1.27 -20.91
CA VAL A 42 17.95 -2.00 -19.62
C VAL A 42 19.37 -2.21 -19.11
N ALA A 43 20.30 -2.65 -19.95
CA ALA A 43 21.70 -2.85 -19.56
C ALA A 43 22.36 -1.55 -19.05
N ILE A 44 22.09 -0.41 -19.69
CA ILE A 44 22.57 0.91 -19.26
C ILE A 44 21.99 1.29 -17.89
N ALA A 45 20.68 1.08 -17.69
CA ALA A 45 20.03 1.34 -16.41
C ALA A 45 20.62 0.46 -15.29
N MET A 46 20.86 -0.82 -15.57
CA MET A 46 21.50 -1.74 -14.63
C MET A 46 22.90 -1.28 -14.19
N MET A 47 23.70 -0.70 -15.08
CA MET A 47 25.04 -0.19 -14.74
C MET A 47 25.03 0.92 -13.69
N ARG A 48 23.91 1.64 -13.56
CA ARG A 48 23.74 2.75 -12.61
C ARG A 48 23.34 2.27 -11.21
N VAL A 49 22.85 1.04 -11.09
CA VAL A 49 22.38 0.47 -9.81
C VAL A 49 23.53 -0.20 -9.07
N ALA A 50 23.81 0.29 -7.85
CA ALA A 50 25.01 -0.07 -7.10
C ALA A 50 25.12 -1.56 -6.74
N TRP A 51 23.99 -2.24 -6.54
CA TRP A 51 23.96 -3.67 -6.19
C TRP A 51 23.97 -4.60 -7.40
N ILE A 52 23.92 -4.07 -8.63
CA ILE A 52 24.09 -4.85 -9.86
C ILE A 52 25.54 -4.78 -10.30
N SER A 53 26.10 -5.93 -10.71
CA SER A 53 27.47 -6.00 -11.21
C SER A 53 27.62 -5.23 -12.52
N ARG A 54 28.37 -4.12 -12.49
CA ARG A 54 28.70 -3.32 -13.69
C ARG A 54 29.31 -4.16 -14.81
N PHE A 55 30.14 -5.15 -14.47
CA PHE A 55 30.72 -6.07 -15.46
C PHE A 55 29.62 -6.89 -16.16
N ALA A 56 28.67 -7.42 -15.40
CA ALA A 56 27.58 -8.21 -15.97
C ALA A 56 26.63 -7.35 -16.81
N SER A 57 26.36 -6.11 -16.37
CA SER A 57 25.58 -5.15 -17.15
C SER A 57 26.30 -4.72 -18.43
N ALA A 58 27.62 -4.49 -18.40
CA ALA A 58 28.41 -4.21 -19.59
C ALA A 58 28.41 -5.39 -20.57
N ALA A 59 28.51 -6.63 -20.06
CA ALA A 59 28.37 -7.83 -20.88
C ALA A 59 26.97 -7.91 -21.54
N ALA A 60 25.90 -7.58 -20.79
CA ALA A 60 24.55 -7.50 -21.35
C ALA A 60 24.41 -6.44 -22.45
N LEU A 61 25.04 -5.28 -22.28
CA LEU A 61 25.06 -4.23 -23.30
C LEU A 61 25.78 -4.69 -24.58
N VAL A 62 26.92 -5.35 -24.44
CA VAL A 62 27.65 -5.94 -25.57
C VAL A 62 26.79 -7.00 -26.27
N CYS A 63 26.13 -7.87 -25.51
CA CYS A 63 25.24 -8.89 -26.05
C CYS A 63 24.06 -8.29 -26.83
N ALA A 64 23.47 -7.20 -26.34
CA ALA A 64 22.42 -6.46 -27.05
C ALA A 64 22.92 -5.87 -28.37
N GLY A 65 24.13 -5.27 -28.37
CA GLY A 65 24.76 -4.76 -29.59
C GLY A 65 25.07 -5.86 -30.62
N VAL A 66 25.55 -7.01 -30.17
CA VAL A 66 25.78 -8.19 -31.02
C VAL A 66 24.46 -8.71 -31.61
N ALA A 67 23.41 -8.83 -30.79
CA ALA A 67 22.10 -9.27 -31.25
C ALA A 67 21.53 -8.33 -32.32
N LEU A 68 21.64 -7.01 -32.13
CA LEU A 68 21.21 -6.01 -33.12
C LEU A 68 21.98 -6.13 -34.44
N ALA A 69 23.30 -6.31 -34.38
CA ALA A 69 24.14 -6.46 -35.58
C ALA A 69 23.89 -7.79 -36.32
N ALA A 70 23.58 -8.85 -35.56
CA ALA A 70 23.24 -10.16 -36.09
C ALA A 70 21.87 -10.18 -36.78
N GLU A 71 20.88 -9.51 -36.20
CA GLU A 71 19.53 -9.42 -36.77
C GLU A 71 19.53 -8.76 -38.15
N ARG A 72 20.31 -7.69 -38.31
CA ARG A 72 20.53 -7.04 -39.62
C ARG A 72 21.14 -7.96 -40.68
N ARG A 73 21.71 -9.10 -40.26
CA ARG A 73 22.27 -10.15 -41.11
C ARG A 73 21.41 -11.42 -41.15
N GLY A 74 20.22 -11.41 -40.55
CA GLY A 74 19.31 -12.55 -40.50
C GLY A 74 19.76 -13.70 -39.58
N LEU A 75 20.59 -13.42 -38.57
CA LEU A 75 21.12 -14.43 -37.66
C LEU A 75 20.36 -14.43 -36.30
N PRO A 76 19.91 -15.59 -35.78
CA PRO A 76 19.02 -15.67 -34.62
C PRO A 76 19.75 -15.60 -33.27
N PHE A 77 20.42 -14.47 -32.97
CA PHE A 77 21.15 -14.26 -31.71
C PHE A 77 20.34 -13.56 -30.61
N PHE A 78 19.01 -13.53 -30.73
CA PHE A 78 18.11 -12.79 -29.85
C PHE A 78 18.06 -13.29 -28.38
N LEU A 79 18.54 -14.50 -28.08
CA LEU A 79 18.62 -14.99 -26.69
C LEU A 79 19.88 -14.53 -25.94
N LEU A 80 20.88 -14.01 -26.65
CA LEU A 80 22.16 -13.62 -26.04
C LEU A 80 21.97 -12.53 -24.95
N PRO A 81 21.15 -11.48 -25.14
CA PRO A 81 20.86 -10.51 -24.08
C PRO A 81 20.18 -11.14 -22.86
N ALA A 82 19.22 -12.05 -23.07
CA ALA A 82 18.50 -12.71 -21.98
C ALA A 82 19.42 -13.57 -21.08
N PHE A 83 20.42 -14.25 -21.66
CA PHE A 83 21.45 -14.95 -20.88
C PHE A 83 22.31 -13.99 -20.06
N ALA A 84 22.70 -12.86 -20.65
CA ALA A 84 23.51 -11.86 -19.96
C ALA A 84 22.75 -11.19 -18.80
N TRP A 85 21.46 -10.91 -18.99
CA TRP A 85 20.56 -10.47 -17.92
C TRP A 85 20.49 -11.51 -16.80
N THR A 86 20.23 -12.78 -17.16
CA THR A 86 20.17 -13.89 -16.21
C THR A 86 21.43 -13.93 -15.35
N PHE A 87 22.61 -13.86 -15.96
CA PHE A 87 23.88 -13.83 -15.24
C PHE A 87 24.00 -12.64 -14.29
N ALA A 88 23.65 -11.43 -14.74
CA ALA A 88 23.69 -10.22 -13.92
C ALA A 88 22.78 -10.32 -12.69
N PHE A 89 21.56 -10.83 -12.86
CA PHE A 89 20.56 -10.93 -11.80
C PHE A 89 20.79 -12.13 -10.86
N VAL A 90 21.35 -13.24 -11.35
CA VAL A 90 21.88 -14.32 -10.50
C VAL A 90 22.98 -13.78 -9.60
N ARG A 91 23.94 -13.03 -10.15
CA ARG A 91 25.04 -12.44 -9.36
C ARG A 91 24.55 -11.40 -8.35
N ALA A 92 23.46 -10.70 -8.66
CA ALA A 92 22.82 -9.74 -7.76
C ALA A 92 21.96 -10.39 -6.65
N GLY A 93 21.78 -11.72 -6.67
CA GLY A 93 21.01 -12.44 -5.66
C GLY A 93 19.49 -12.20 -5.74
N VAL A 94 18.97 -11.77 -6.90
CA VAL A 94 17.51 -11.62 -7.12
C VAL A 94 16.88 -12.85 -7.80
N TRP A 95 17.70 -13.82 -8.20
CA TRP A 95 17.24 -14.98 -8.96
C TRP A 95 16.46 -15.98 -8.10
N SER A 96 15.42 -16.59 -8.68
CA SER A 96 14.50 -17.46 -7.97
C SER A 96 14.12 -18.70 -8.79
N ARG A 97 13.55 -19.72 -8.15
CA ARG A 97 13.08 -20.94 -8.84
C ARG A 97 12.02 -20.63 -9.92
N PRO A 98 11.02 -19.77 -9.69
CA PRO A 98 10.09 -19.34 -10.74
C PRO A 98 10.80 -18.73 -11.96
N LEU A 99 11.86 -17.93 -11.75
CA LEU A 99 12.64 -17.36 -12.85
C LEU A 99 13.39 -18.43 -13.65
N SER A 100 13.96 -19.44 -12.99
CA SER A 100 14.57 -20.58 -13.70
C SER A 100 13.55 -21.33 -14.57
N LEU A 101 12.35 -21.59 -14.03
CA LEU A 101 11.28 -22.26 -14.78
C LEU A 101 10.81 -21.41 -15.96
N ALA A 102 10.57 -20.12 -15.74
CA ALA A 102 10.19 -19.19 -16.80
C ALA A 102 11.27 -19.10 -17.89
N SER A 103 12.55 -19.12 -17.53
CA SER A 103 13.67 -19.12 -18.48
C SER A 103 13.65 -20.36 -19.37
N ALA A 104 13.37 -21.53 -18.78
CA ALA A 104 13.22 -22.77 -19.54
C ALA A 104 12.03 -22.71 -20.50
N VAL A 105 10.89 -22.18 -20.06
CA VAL A 105 9.69 -21.98 -20.91
C VAL A 105 10.00 -21.05 -22.08
N VAL A 106 10.70 -19.93 -21.85
CA VAL A 106 11.13 -19.01 -22.90
C VAL A 106 12.04 -19.74 -23.91
N ALA A 107 13.07 -20.45 -23.43
CA ALA A 107 13.99 -21.19 -24.30
C ALA A 107 13.26 -22.23 -25.16
N ILE A 108 12.32 -22.97 -24.58
CA ILE A 108 11.48 -23.94 -25.29
C ILE A 108 10.61 -23.23 -26.33
N ALA A 109 9.92 -22.14 -25.97
CA ALA A 109 9.05 -21.41 -26.87
C ALA A 109 9.77 -20.86 -28.11
N PHE A 110 11.05 -20.47 -27.95
CA PHE A 110 11.91 -20.02 -29.04
C PHE A 110 12.53 -21.15 -29.87
N ALA A 111 12.63 -22.36 -29.32
CA ALA A 111 13.09 -23.52 -30.08
C ALA A 111 12.09 -23.99 -31.16
N PHE A 112 10.82 -23.59 -31.04
CA PHE A 112 9.75 -23.96 -31.98
C PHE A 112 9.29 -22.76 -32.84
N PRO A 113 9.63 -22.71 -34.14
CA PRO A 113 9.40 -21.54 -35.00
C PRO A 113 7.92 -21.18 -35.21
N ARG A 114 7.00 -22.13 -35.02
CA ARG A 114 5.56 -21.95 -35.24
C ARG A 114 4.85 -21.24 -34.07
N THR A 115 5.56 -20.91 -33.00
CA THR A 115 4.99 -20.37 -31.76
C THR A 115 5.55 -18.99 -31.41
N ARG A 116 5.87 -18.15 -32.40
CA ARG A 116 6.45 -16.79 -32.18
C ARG A 116 5.60 -15.89 -31.28
N LEU A 117 4.27 -15.91 -31.43
CA LEU A 117 3.36 -15.18 -30.55
C LEU A 117 3.46 -15.68 -29.10
N ALA A 118 3.53 -16.99 -28.90
CA ALA A 118 3.69 -17.58 -27.57
C ALA A 118 5.08 -17.32 -26.98
N ALA A 119 6.13 -17.27 -27.81
CA ALA A 119 7.48 -16.90 -27.41
C ALA A 119 7.56 -15.44 -26.93
N GLY A 120 6.89 -14.51 -27.63
CA GLY A 120 6.76 -13.12 -27.18
C GLY A 120 6.03 -12.99 -25.85
N GLY A 121 4.89 -13.68 -25.70
CA GLY A 121 4.16 -13.73 -24.43
C GLY A 121 4.99 -14.34 -23.28
N ALA A 122 5.71 -15.43 -23.54
CA ALA A 122 6.59 -16.07 -22.56
C ALA A 122 7.75 -15.16 -22.16
N LEU A 123 8.37 -14.45 -23.11
CA LEU A 123 9.44 -13.49 -22.85
C LEU A 123 8.93 -12.31 -22.02
N ALA A 124 7.79 -11.72 -22.39
CA ALA A 124 7.18 -10.64 -21.61
C ALA A 124 6.84 -11.09 -20.17
N ALA A 125 6.31 -12.30 -20.00
CA ALA A 125 6.05 -12.87 -18.67
C ALA A 125 7.34 -13.08 -17.87
N TRP A 126 8.42 -13.55 -18.52
CA TRP A 126 9.74 -13.69 -17.88
C TRP A 126 10.31 -12.34 -17.44
N ILE A 127 10.27 -11.31 -18.29
CA ILE A 127 10.69 -9.95 -17.94
C ILE A 127 9.82 -9.41 -16.80
N GLY A 128 8.51 -9.66 -16.81
CA GLY A 128 7.59 -9.26 -15.74
C GLY A 128 7.97 -9.88 -14.38
N LEU A 129 8.23 -11.19 -14.35
CA LEU A 129 8.69 -11.88 -13.13
C LEU A 129 10.05 -11.36 -12.64
N LEU A 130 10.94 -11.05 -13.58
CA LEU A 130 12.25 -10.49 -13.25
C LEU A 130 12.12 -9.08 -12.66
N THR A 131 11.26 -8.27 -13.26
CA THR A 131 10.92 -6.93 -12.79
C THR A 131 10.34 -6.99 -11.38
N GLU A 132 9.38 -7.90 -11.14
CA GLU A 132 8.83 -8.13 -9.80
C GLU A 132 9.93 -8.47 -8.78
N ALA A 133 10.87 -9.36 -9.11
CA ALA A 133 11.97 -9.72 -8.21
C ALA A 133 12.91 -8.55 -7.89
N VAL A 134 13.22 -7.71 -8.89
CA VAL A 134 14.00 -6.48 -8.71
C VAL A 134 13.25 -5.49 -7.80
N LEU A 135 11.96 -5.29 -8.04
CA LEU A 135 11.14 -4.37 -7.26
C LEU A 135 10.92 -4.84 -5.83
N LEU A 136 10.75 -6.15 -5.58
CA LEU A 136 10.64 -6.68 -4.22
C LEU A 136 11.94 -6.52 -3.43
N ARG A 137 13.10 -6.54 -4.08
CA ARG A 137 14.37 -6.23 -3.44
C ARG A 137 14.46 -4.74 -3.07
N ALA A 138 14.05 -3.85 -3.97
CA ALA A 138 14.07 -2.41 -3.73
C ALA A 138 12.98 -1.94 -2.75
N ARG A 139 11.85 -2.66 -2.69
CA ARG A 139 10.66 -2.36 -1.87
C ARG A 139 10.27 -3.59 -1.05
N PRO A 140 11.08 -3.98 -0.04
CA PRO A 140 10.79 -5.14 0.79
C PRO A 140 9.44 -4.99 1.51
N PHE A 141 8.90 -6.12 1.98
CA PHE A 141 7.70 -6.05 2.83
C PHE A 141 8.05 -5.42 4.17
N GLU A 142 7.12 -4.61 4.66
CA GLU A 142 7.17 -3.99 5.97
C GLU A 142 6.15 -4.66 6.91
N ALA A 143 6.22 -4.35 8.20
CA ALA A 143 5.23 -4.81 9.16
C ALA A 143 3.88 -4.07 9.00
N TYR A 144 3.95 -2.78 8.68
CA TYR A 144 2.81 -1.87 8.57
C TYR A 144 2.90 -1.06 7.27
N GLY A 145 1.84 -0.30 6.99
CA GLY A 145 1.82 0.66 5.90
C GLY A 145 1.69 0.05 4.52
N ARG A 146 1.90 0.89 3.50
CA ARG A 146 1.75 0.55 2.08
C ARG A 146 2.53 -0.70 1.70
N LEU A 147 3.66 -0.98 2.31
CA LEU A 147 4.47 -2.15 1.95
C LEU A 147 4.15 -3.40 2.78
N ALA A 148 3.19 -3.37 3.71
CA ALA A 148 2.78 -4.51 4.51
C ALA A 148 2.37 -5.72 3.67
N ARG A 149 2.70 -6.93 4.12
CA ARG A 149 2.32 -8.14 3.38
C ARG A 149 0.81 -8.35 3.42
N TRP A 150 0.20 -8.54 2.26
CA TRP A 150 -1.21 -8.84 2.13
C TRP A 150 -1.44 -10.35 2.08
N ARG A 151 -2.38 -10.86 2.87
CA ARG A 151 -2.80 -12.25 2.82
C ARG A 151 -4.32 -12.34 2.92
N HIS A 152 -4.93 -12.96 1.92
CA HIS A 152 -6.36 -13.20 1.94
C HIS A 152 -6.72 -14.28 2.99
N PRO A 153 -7.80 -14.09 3.77
CA PRO A 153 -8.21 -15.06 4.81
C PRO A 153 -8.66 -16.41 4.23
N ARG A 154 -9.16 -16.41 3.00
CA ARG A 154 -9.66 -17.63 2.31
C ARG A 154 -8.60 -18.19 1.37
N TRP A 155 -8.30 -19.48 1.52
CA TRP A 155 -7.24 -20.17 0.76
C TRP A 155 -7.48 -20.19 -0.76
N TRP A 156 -8.73 -20.25 -1.22
CA TRP A 156 -9.06 -20.28 -2.65
C TRP A 156 -8.82 -18.93 -3.35
N ALA A 157 -8.73 -17.85 -2.59
CA ALA A 157 -8.46 -16.51 -3.09
C ALA A 157 -6.97 -16.12 -3.03
N ARG A 158 -6.08 -17.07 -2.73
CA ARG A 158 -4.61 -16.86 -2.76
C ARG A 158 -4.05 -16.32 -4.08
N PRO A 159 -4.64 -16.56 -5.27
CA PRO A 159 -4.18 -15.85 -6.47
C PRO A 159 -4.26 -14.32 -6.33
N LEU A 160 -5.20 -13.80 -5.54
CA LEU A 160 -5.26 -12.38 -5.22
C LEU A 160 -4.05 -11.93 -4.38
N ASP A 161 -3.45 -12.82 -3.58
CA ASP A 161 -2.23 -12.48 -2.81
C ASP A 161 -1.08 -12.14 -3.77
N VAL A 162 -0.99 -12.83 -4.91
CA VAL A 162 0.05 -12.57 -5.91
C VAL A 162 -0.11 -11.16 -6.49
N LEU A 163 -1.35 -10.78 -6.83
CA LEU A 163 -1.64 -9.44 -7.37
C LEU A 163 -1.45 -8.36 -6.29
N ALA A 164 -2.05 -8.54 -5.12
CA ALA A 164 -2.02 -7.60 -4.00
C ALA A 164 -0.61 -7.31 -3.44
N ASN A 165 0.31 -8.28 -3.60
CA ASN A 165 1.70 -8.13 -3.18
C ASN A 165 2.65 -7.79 -4.33
N SER A 166 2.16 -7.72 -5.57
CA SER A 166 3.02 -7.43 -6.72
C SER A 166 3.41 -5.96 -6.73
N ARG A 167 4.72 -5.72 -6.74
CA ARG A 167 5.27 -4.37 -6.93
C ARG A 167 5.17 -3.93 -8.38
N PHE A 168 5.26 -4.86 -9.32
CA PHE A 168 5.08 -4.57 -10.75
C PHE A 168 3.68 -4.05 -11.05
N PHE A 169 2.63 -4.78 -10.63
CA PHE A 169 1.25 -4.32 -10.86
C PHE A 169 0.96 -3.01 -10.12
N GLY A 170 1.44 -2.85 -8.89
CA GLY A 170 1.36 -1.58 -8.16
C GLY A 170 1.99 -0.43 -8.95
N ALA A 171 3.21 -0.59 -9.46
CA ALA A 171 3.90 0.45 -10.22
C ALA A 171 3.26 0.77 -11.57
N VAL A 172 2.67 -0.22 -12.25
CA VAL A 172 1.91 -0.02 -13.51
C VAL A 172 0.61 0.75 -13.26
N LEU A 173 -0.03 0.55 -12.11
CA LEU A 173 -1.31 1.16 -11.76
C LEU A 173 -1.17 2.47 -10.99
N GLU A 174 0.00 2.74 -10.40
CA GLU A 174 0.35 4.00 -9.69
C GLU A 174 0.01 5.28 -10.48
N PRO A 175 0.18 5.35 -11.82
CA PRO A 175 -0.14 6.56 -12.58
C PRO A 175 -1.64 6.79 -12.82
N LEU A 176 -2.51 5.84 -12.47
CA LEU A 176 -3.94 5.99 -12.68
C LEU A 176 -4.49 7.09 -11.76
N PRO A 177 -5.35 7.99 -12.27
CA PRO A 177 -5.91 9.04 -11.44
C PRO A 177 -6.80 8.44 -10.36
N GLU A 178 -6.71 9.00 -9.15
CA GLU A 178 -7.67 8.69 -8.11
C GLU A 178 -9.06 9.18 -8.50
N VAL A 179 -10.04 8.32 -8.29
CA VAL A 179 -11.44 8.66 -8.53
C VAL A 179 -12.10 8.92 -7.19
N THR A 180 -12.77 10.07 -7.07
CA THR A 180 -13.47 10.47 -5.85
C THR A 180 -14.44 9.37 -5.39
N MET A 181 -14.30 8.93 -4.13
CA MET A 181 -15.15 7.93 -3.49
C MET A 181 -16.02 8.61 -2.42
N ARG A 182 -17.27 8.18 -2.30
CA ARG A 182 -18.19 8.67 -1.26
C ARG A 182 -18.79 7.51 -0.47
N SER A 183 -19.00 7.74 0.81
CA SER A 183 -19.73 6.82 1.67
C SER A 183 -20.60 7.55 2.69
N ASP A 184 -21.77 6.99 2.94
CA ASP A 184 -22.67 7.40 4.00
C ASP A 184 -22.41 6.46 5.19
N ILE A 185 -21.38 6.76 5.97
CA ILE A 185 -20.91 5.89 7.06
C ILE A 185 -21.90 5.92 8.22
N ARG A 186 -22.13 4.77 8.84
CA ARG A 186 -22.93 4.62 10.06
C ARG A 186 -22.16 3.90 11.15
N ASP A 187 -22.48 4.27 12.39
CA ASP A 187 -21.98 3.64 13.60
C ASP A 187 -20.46 3.55 13.63
N VAL A 188 -19.79 4.70 13.65
CA VAL A 188 -18.34 4.76 13.79
C VAL A 188 -17.97 4.58 15.25
N VAL A 189 -17.19 3.55 15.55
CA VAL A 189 -16.66 3.28 16.89
C VAL A 189 -15.18 3.60 16.88
N TYR A 190 -14.77 4.59 17.66
CA TYR A 190 -13.37 4.96 17.88
C TYR A 190 -12.84 4.29 19.13
N VAL A 191 -11.63 3.74 19.04
CA VAL A 191 -10.85 3.20 20.15
C VAL A 191 -9.47 3.86 20.09
N ASN A 192 -9.12 4.58 21.17
CA ASN A 192 -7.94 5.44 21.19
C ASN A 192 -7.03 5.07 22.35
N TYR A 193 -5.75 4.90 22.09
CA TYR A 193 -4.73 4.61 23.08
C TYR A 193 -3.66 5.71 23.08
N LEU A 194 -3.21 6.08 24.28
CA LEU A 194 -1.92 6.71 24.43
C LEU A 194 -0.83 5.64 24.44
N VAL A 195 0.12 5.78 23.52
CA VAL A 195 1.29 4.91 23.43
C VAL A 195 2.56 5.72 23.66
N ALA A 196 3.64 5.05 24.06
CA ALA A 196 4.95 5.69 24.14
C ALA A 196 5.32 6.24 22.75
N ALA A 197 5.72 7.51 22.70
CA ALA A 197 6.02 8.18 21.45
C ALA A 197 7.19 7.52 20.70
N GLU A 198 8.13 6.91 21.42
CA GLU A 198 9.26 6.17 20.85
C GLU A 198 8.79 4.93 20.08
N THR A 199 7.82 4.20 20.63
CA THR A 199 7.20 3.04 19.97
C THR A 199 6.48 3.46 18.70
N ALA A 200 5.70 4.54 18.75
CA ALA A 200 4.99 5.05 17.57
C ALA A 200 5.93 5.67 16.52
N ALA A 201 7.02 6.33 16.95
CA ALA A 201 7.98 6.97 16.05
C ALA A 201 8.68 5.96 15.12
N ALA A 202 8.92 4.74 15.60
CA ALA A 202 9.47 3.66 14.78
C ALA A 202 8.55 3.22 13.63
N LEU A 203 7.27 3.60 13.67
CA LEU A 203 6.26 3.29 12.65
C LEU A 203 6.05 4.43 11.65
N VAL A 204 6.61 5.61 11.91
CA VAL A 204 6.45 6.77 11.04
C VAL A 204 7.33 6.58 9.80
N PRO A 205 6.77 6.68 8.58
CA PRO A 205 7.54 6.47 7.38
C PRO A 205 8.49 7.64 7.11
N PRO A 206 9.56 7.44 6.32
CA PRO A 206 10.52 8.51 6.00
C PRO A 206 9.83 9.73 5.39
N GLY A 207 10.25 10.93 5.79
CA GLY A 207 9.67 12.19 5.28
C GLY A 207 8.46 12.71 6.06
N LEU A 208 7.93 11.94 7.01
CA LEU A 208 6.93 12.40 7.98
C LEU A 208 7.53 12.42 9.39
N GLU A 209 6.91 13.21 10.26
CA GLU A 209 7.24 13.29 11.69
C GLU A 209 6.04 12.87 12.54
N LEU A 210 6.30 12.26 13.70
CA LEU A 210 5.26 11.88 14.65
C LEU A 210 4.69 13.12 15.33
N GLN A 211 3.35 13.24 15.38
CA GLN A 211 2.72 14.20 16.31
C GLN A 211 2.77 13.63 17.73
N ARG A 212 3.54 14.30 18.58
CA ARG A 212 3.73 13.94 20.00
C ARG A 212 2.84 14.79 20.89
N VAL A 213 2.34 14.19 21.98
CA VAL A 213 1.45 14.81 22.97
C VAL A 213 1.96 14.59 24.39
N GLY A 214 1.43 15.38 25.32
CA GLY A 214 1.82 15.36 26.73
C GLY A 214 3.18 16.02 27.00
N PRO A 215 3.62 16.03 28.28
CA PRO A 215 4.84 16.68 28.70
C PRO A 215 6.06 16.13 27.95
N ASN A 216 6.87 17.02 27.38
CA ASN A 216 8.06 16.70 26.59
C ASN A 216 7.80 15.77 25.38
N GLY A 217 6.56 15.66 24.91
CA GLY A 217 6.21 14.79 23.78
C GLY A 217 6.38 13.30 24.07
N LYS A 218 6.13 12.89 25.32
CA LYS A 218 6.27 11.51 25.82
C LYS A 218 5.30 10.52 25.15
N TYR A 219 4.14 10.99 24.70
CA TYR A 219 3.08 10.13 24.18
C TYR A 219 2.76 10.42 22.72
N ALA A 220 2.10 9.47 22.08
CA ALA A 220 1.43 9.65 20.81
C ALA A 220 0.06 8.99 20.84
N LEU A 221 -0.87 9.52 20.04
CA LEU A 221 -2.20 8.95 19.90
C LEU A 221 -2.18 7.86 18.82
N PHE A 222 -2.48 6.63 19.22
CA PHE A 222 -2.79 5.53 18.33
C PHE A 222 -4.29 5.27 18.38
N THR A 223 -4.93 5.28 17.21
CA THR A 223 -6.37 5.09 17.09
C THR A 223 -6.64 3.95 16.14
N PHE A 224 -7.60 3.09 16.48
CA PHE A 224 -8.34 2.38 15.46
C PHE A 224 -9.83 2.75 15.53
N LEU A 225 -10.45 2.86 14.37
CA LEU A 225 -11.89 3.07 14.27
C LEU A 225 -12.51 2.04 13.36
N THR A 226 -13.72 1.61 13.68
CA THR A 226 -14.46 0.62 12.90
C THR A 226 -15.86 1.15 12.62
N TYR A 227 -16.31 0.96 11.38
CA TYR A 227 -17.59 1.51 10.94
C TYR A 227 -18.20 0.68 9.81
N ARG A 228 -19.51 0.89 9.60
CA ARG A 228 -20.22 0.34 8.46
C ARG A 228 -20.32 1.38 7.36
N HIS A 229 -19.83 1.04 6.17
CA HIS A 229 -20.09 1.84 4.99
C HIS A 229 -21.58 1.81 4.64
N GLY A 230 -22.11 2.92 4.12
CA GLY A 230 -23.36 2.97 3.38
C GLY A 230 -23.11 3.54 1.99
N ASN A 231 -23.76 2.96 0.98
CA ASN A 231 -23.68 3.40 -0.42
C ASN A 231 -22.24 3.64 -0.90
N PHE A 232 -21.28 2.79 -0.52
CA PHE A 232 -19.87 3.06 -0.78
C PHE A 232 -19.53 2.85 -2.27
N GLY A 233 -19.01 3.89 -2.91
CA GLY A 233 -18.61 3.81 -4.31
C GLY A 233 -18.19 5.15 -4.90
N PHE A 234 -17.93 5.14 -6.20
CA PHE A 234 -17.49 6.32 -6.94
C PHE A 234 -18.54 7.43 -6.93
N ALA A 235 -18.11 8.68 -6.75
CA ALA A 235 -18.97 9.84 -6.69
C ALA A 235 -19.83 10.01 -7.96
N PHE A 236 -19.26 9.72 -9.14
CA PHE A 236 -19.94 9.88 -10.43
C PHE A 236 -21.13 8.92 -10.62
N LEU A 237 -21.21 7.83 -9.85
CA LEU A 237 -22.36 6.91 -9.90
C LEU A 237 -23.61 7.50 -9.23
N GLY A 238 -23.47 8.59 -8.46
CA GLY A 238 -24.59 9.29 -7.84
C GLY A 238 -25.47 8.35 -7.00
N PRO A 239 -26.80 8.32 -7.22
CA PRO A 239 -27.73 7.43 -6.51
C PRO A 239 -27.51 5.93 -6.77
N LEU A 240 -26.89 5.54 -7.89
CA LEU A 240 -26.67 4.12 -8.23
C LEU A 240 -25.73 3.42 -7.25
N ARG A 241 -24.95 4.17 -6.46
CA ARG A 241 -24.14 3.63 -5.36
C ARG A 241 -24.95 2.83 -4.33
N ARG A 242 -26.27 3.04 -4.25
CA ARG A 242 -27.16 2.26 -3.37
C ARG A 242 -27.20 0.77 -3.69
N LEU A 243 -26.78 0.38 -4.90
CA LEU A 243 -26.66 -1.02 -5.32
C LEU A 243 -25.33 -1.66 -4.91
N LEU A 244 -24.36 -0.86 -4.45
CA LEU A 244 -23.05 -1.33 -4.04
C LEU A 244 -23.10 -1.86 -2.61
N PRO A 245 -22.26 -2.87 -2.28
CA PRO A 245 -22.24 -3.44 -0.95
C PRO A 245 -21.87 -2.40 0.11
N SER A 246 -22.30 -2.67 1.34
CA SER A 246 -22.08 -1.85 2.53
C SER A 246 -21.15 -2.59 3.50
N PRO A 247 -19.84 -2.69 3.17
CA PRO A 247 -18.90 -3.45 3.98
C PRO A 247 -18.63 -2.80 5.33
N VAL A 248 -18.08 -3.59 6.26
CA VAL A 248 -17.47 -3.08 7.48
C VAL A 248 -16.00 -2.81 7.19
N GLN A 249 -15.51 -1.65 7.62
CA GLN A 249 -14.12 -1.26 7.50
C GLN A 249 -13.57 -0.82 8.86
N THR A 250 -12.29 -1.13 9.09
CA THR A 250 -11.52 -0.64 10.23
C THR A 250 -10.28 0.09 9.73
N ASN A 251 -9.94 1.21 10.36
CA ASN A 251 -8.77 2.01 10.05
C ASN A 251 -7.90 2.20 11.29
N TRP A 252 -6.60 1.87 11.18
CA TRP A 252 -5.65 1.87 12.29
C TRP A 252 -4.53 2.86 11.97
N ARG A 253 -4.26 3.80 12.88
CA ARG A 253 -3.49 4.99 12.52
C ARG A 253 -2.79 5.68 13.68
N ILE A 254 -1.85 6.54 13.30
CA ILE A 254 -1.18 7.51 14.16
C ILE A 254 -1.25 8.90 13.53
N HIS A 255 -1.07 9.93 14.35
CA HIS A 255 -1.04 11.32 13.89
C HIS A 255 0.38 11.71 13.46
N VAL A 256 0.48 12.33 12.28
CA VAL A 256 1.76 12.68 11.64
C VAL A 256 1.75 14.11 11.12
N PHE A 257 2.94 14.67 10.95
CA PHE A 257 3.19 16.00 10.44
C PHE A 257 4.15 15.89 9.26
N ASP A 258 3.86 16.62 8.19
CA ASP A 258 4.78 16.77 7.08
C ASP A 258 5.59 18.06 7.25
N PRO A 259 6.90 17.98 7.54
CA PRO A 259 7.75 19.15 7.76
C PRO A 259 7.99 19.97 6.50
N ASN A 260 7.78 19.41 5.29
CA ASN A 260 8.00 20.14 4.05
C ASN A 260 6.84 21.09 3.73
N THR A 261 5.61 20.69 4.07
CA THR A 261 4.40 21.47 3.76
C THR A 261 3.78 22.13 5.00
N GLY A 262 4.18 21.74 6.20
CA GLY A 262 3.61 22.22 7.45
C GLY A 262 2.22 21.65 7.75
N HIS A 263 1.77 20.63 7.02
CA HIS A 263 0.46 20.04 7.21
C HIS A 263 0.46 18.94 8.26
N ARG A 264 -0.64 18.87 9.02
CA ARG A 264 -0.96 17.76 9.91
C ARG A 264 -1.90 16.78 9.20
N GLY A 265 -1.76 15.51 9.54
CA GLY A 265 -2.63 14.45 9.04
C GLY A 265 -2.49 13.18 9.86
N ILE A 266 -3.01 12.09 9.28
CA ILE A 266 -2.88 10.74 9.83
C ILE A 266 -2.08 9.86 8.89
N TYR A 267 -1.36 8.90 9.45
CA TYR A 267 -0.74 7.81 8.72
C TYR A 267 -1.47 6.51 9.07
N PHE A 268 -1.99 5.82 8.06
CA PHE A 268 -2.61 4.52 8.26
C PHE A 268 -1.52 3.45 8.42
N LEU A 269 -1.44 2.87 9.62
CA LEU A 269 -0.61 1.71 9.91
C LEU A 269 -1.16 0.47 9.21
N THR A 270 -2.48 0.29 9.25
CA THR A 270 -3.17 -0.80 8.58
C THR A 270 -4.65 -0.44 8.43
N ASN A 271 -5.31 -0.96 7.40
CA ASN A 271 -6.76 -0.87 7.25
C ASN A 271 -7.28 -2.27 6.91
N ALA A 272 -8.53 -2.58 7.23
CA ALA A 272 -9.14 -3.82 6.75
C ALA A 272 -10.62 -3.67 6.49
N ILE A 273 -11.12 -4.46 5.53
CA ILE A 273 -12.50 -4.39 5.07
C ILE A 273 -13.05 -5.80 4.81
N THR A 274 -14.35 -5.99 4.96
CA THR A 274 -15.02 -7.29 4.71
C THR A 274 -15.24 -7.61 3.23
N ALA A 275 -14.77 -6.75 2.31
CA ALA A 275 -14.94 -6.91 0.87
C ALA A 275 -13.60 -7.01 0.12
N SER A 276 -13.34 -8.16 -0.52
CA SER A 276 -12.07 -8.45 -1.18
C SER A 276 -11.73 -7.55 -2.36
N LEU A 277 -12.72 -7.20 -3.19
CA LEU A 277 -12.48 -6.39 -4.39
C LEU A 277 -12.11 -4.94 -4.04
N PRO A 278 -12.86 -4.22 -3.18
CA PRO A 278 -12.42 -2.92 -2.67
C PRO A 278 -11.04 -2.97 -2.00
N ALA A 279 -10.74 -4.03 -1.25
CA ALA A 279 -9.43 -4.20 -0.63
C ALA A 279 -8.31 -4.31 -1.66
N LEU A 280 -8.48 -5.16 -2.68
CA LEU A 280 -7.50 -5.33 -3.75
C LEU A 280 -7.35 -4.05 -4.58
N ALA A 281 -8.45 -3.36 -4.89
CA ALA A 281 -8.42 -2.11 -5.63
C ALA A 281 -7.60 -1.05 -4.88
N ALA A 282 -7.91 -0.77 -3.61
CA ALA A 282 -7.11 0.11 -2.76
C ALA A 282 -5.64 -0.36 -2.71
N ARG A 283 -5.41 -1.67 -2.57
CA ARG A 283 -4.07 -2.23 -2.55
C ARG A 283 -3.29 -2.02 -3.85
N LEU A 284 -3.94 -1.88 -4.99
CA LEU A 284 -3.26 -1.67 -6.26
C LEU A 284 -3.14 -0.20 -6.63
N THR A 285 -4.12 0.62 -6.26
CA THR A 285 -4.26 1.98 -6.83
C THR A 285 -4.11 3.11 -5.81
N THR A 286 -4.03 2.84 -4.50
CA THR A 286 -3.91 3.91 -3.51
C THR A 286 -2.66 3.75 -2.65
N GLU A 287 -1.87 4.82 -2.57
CA GLU A 287 -0.62 4.83 -1.80
C GLU A 287 -0.85 5.01 -0.30
N GLY A 288 -1.96 5.68 0.08
CA GLY A 288 -2.36 5.94 1.45
C GLY A 288 -3.08 4.80 2.18
N MET A 289 -3.54 3.75 1.49
CA MET A 289 -4.42 2.75 2.12
C MET A 289 -3.83 1.33 2.13
N PRO A 290 -3.18 0.91 3.23
CA PRO A 290 -2.77 -0.48 3.43
C PRO A 290 -3.96 -1.41 3.76
N MET A 291 -4.83 -1.63 2.77
CA MET A 291 -6.10 -2.34 2.95
C MET A 291 -5.94 -3.86 2.91
N HIS A 292 -6.36 -4.53 3.97
CA HIS A 292 -6.44 -5.99 4.11
C HIS A 292 -7.89 -6.48 4.06
N VAL A 293 -8.06 -7.81 4.02
CA VAL A 293 -9.37 -8.45 3.98
C VAL A 293 -9.64 -9.14 5.30
N LEU A 294 -10.75 -8.77 5.93
CA LEU A 294 -11.31 -9.50 7.07
C LEU A 294 -11.99 -10.77 6.58
N LYS A 295 -11.88 -11.86 7.34
CA LYS A 295 -12.69 -13.06 7.11
C LYS A 295 -14.16 -12.72 7.39
N GLU A 296 -14.40 -12.11 8.54
CA GLU A 296 -15.70 -11.65 9.04
C GLU A 296 -15.52 -10.32 9.77
N GLY A 297 -16.55 -9.48 9.75
CA GLY A 297 -16.52 -8.19 10.43
C GLY A 297 -17.94 -7.66 10.65
N SER A 298 -18.24 -7.20 11.85
CA SER A 298 -19.54 -6.64 12.21
C SER A 298 -19.40 -5.44 13.13
N VAL A 299 -20.37 -4.54 13.01
CA VAL A 299 -20.67 -3.48 13.97
C VAL A 299 -22.16 -3.59 14.22
N THR A 300 -22.60 -3.83 15.44
CA THR A 300 -24.02 -3.91 15.80
C THR A 300 -24.30 -2.96 16.95
N ARG A 301 -25.53 -2.45 16.97
CA ARG A 301 -26.01 -1.56 18.03
C ARG A 301 -27.32 -2.11 18.56
N ASP A 302 -27.35 -2.38 19.85
CA ASP A 302 -28.52 -2.90 20.56
C ASP A 302 -29.49 -1.76 20.92
N ALA A 303 -30.69 -2.11 21.38
CA ALA A 303 -31.74 -1.15 21.71
C ALA A 303 -31.38 -0.20 22.87
N ASP A 304 -30.53 -0.67 23.80
CA ASP A 304 -29.97 0.13 24.89
C ASP A 304 -28.79 1.02 24.43
N GLY A 305 -28.41 0.93 23.16
CA GLY A 305 -27.30 1.66 22.58
C GLY A 305 -25.96 0.96 22.70
N THR A 306 -25.87 -0.22 23.33
CA THR A 306 -24.65 -1.03 23.40
C THR A 306 -24.14 -1.34 22.00
N LEU A 307 -22.86 -1.08 21.76
CA LEU A 307 -22.16 -1.34 20.52
C LEU A 307 -21.30 -2.58 20.66
N THR A 308 -21.50 -3.54 19.77
CA THR A 308 -20.62 -4.71 19.64
C THR A 308 -19.87 -4.61 18.31
N VAL A 309 -18.56 -4.78 18.36
CA VAL A 309 -17.71 -4.82 17.17
C VAL A 309 -16.93 -6.12 17.19
N HIS A 310 -16.94 -6.83 16.07
CA HIS A 310 -16.16 -8.05 15.88
C HIS A 310 -15.38 -7.94 14.58
N LEU A 311 -14.07 -8.18 14.63
CA LEU A 311 -13.16 -8.20 13.49
C LEU A 311 -12.36 -9.51 13.50
N ASP A 312 -12.71 -10.45 12.63
CA ASP A 312 -12.00 -11.72 12.47
C ASP A 312 -11.10 -11.68 11.23
N PRO A 313 -9.76 -11.71 11.39
CA PRO A 313 -8.85 -11.78 10.26
C PRO A 313 -8.72 -13.19 9.68
N GLY A 314 -9.24 -14.23 10.35
CA GLY A 314 -9.04 -15.63 9.99
C GLY A 314 -7.56 -15.98 9.87
N ALA A 315 -7.18 -16.59 8.75
CA ALA A 315 -5.78 -16.86 8.41
C ALA A 315 -5.11 -15.73 7.61
N GLY A 316 -5.80 -14.60 7.43
CA GLY A 316 -5.36 -13.44 6.66
C GLY A 316 -4.38 -12.55 7.42
N SER A 317 -4.11 -11.37 6.88
CA SER A 317 -3.19 -10.39 7.46
C SER A 317 -3.91 -9.16 8.05
N ALA A 318 -5.24 -9.17 8.14
CA ALA A 318 -5.99 -8.09 8.79
C ALA A 318 -5.76 -8.09 10.32
N PRO A 319 -5.96 -6.95 11.01
CA PRO A 319 -5.98 -6.92 12.48
C PRO A 319 -7.27 -7.51 13.05
N ASP A 320 -7.20 -8.07 14.26
CA ASP A 320 -8.36 -8.52 15.05
C ASP A 320 -8.79 -7.47 16.09
N ALA A 321 -10.08 -7.47 16.44
CA ALA A 321 -10.62 -6.76 17.58
C ALA A 321 -12.03 -7.27 17.94
N ASP A 322 -12.31 -7.36 19.24
CA ASP A 322 -13.62 -7.64 19.83
C ASP A 322 -13.93 -6.54 20.86
N LEU A 323 -15.04 -5.83 20.67
CA LEU A 323 -15.45 -4.70 21.52
C LEU A 323 -16.88 -4.93 22.00
N VAL A 324 -17.13 -4.64 23.28
CA VAL A 324 -18.48 -4.51 23.84
C VAL A 324 -18.51 -3.22 24.64
N LEU A 325 -19.15 -2.19 24.07
CA LEU A 325 -19.07 -0.82 24.53
C LEU A 325 -20.46 -0.24 24.77
N ARG A 326 -20.67 0.42 25.91
CA ARG A 326 -21.93 1.07 26.27
C ARG A 326 -21.79 2.59 26.25
N PRO A 327 -22.82 3.33 25.80
CA PRO A 327 -22.84 4.78 25.93
C PRO A 327 -22.81 5.20 27.40
N THR A 328 -22.03 6.22 27.71
CA THR A 328 -22.07 6.88 29.02
C THR A 328 -22.87 8.18 28.94
N ALA A 329 -23.53 8.54 30.04
CA ALA A 329 -24.33 9.77 30.11
C ALA A 329 -23.44 11.03 30.09
N GLU A 330 -22.26 10.94 30.69
CA GLU A 330 -21.29 12.03 30.78
C GLU A 330 -19.93 11.58 30.21
N PRO A 331 -19.12 12.50 29.66
CA PRO A 331 -17.75 12.23 29.28
C PRO A 331 -16.92 11.75 30.48
N PRO A 332 -15.98 10.80 30.30
CA PRO A 332 -15.11 10.37 31.38
C PRO A 332 -14.19 11.52 31.81
N ALA A 333 -13.94 11.63 33.11
CA ALA A 333 -12.87 12.48 33.61
C ALA A 333 -11.53 11.91 33.12
N LEU A 334 -10.71 12.76 32.49
CA LEU A 334 -9.37 12.36 32.08
C LEU A 334 -8.51 12.12 33.33
N THR A 335 -7.82 10.99 33.37
CA THR A 335 -6.92 10.63 34.47
C THR A 335 -5.58 10.10 33.94
N GLY A 336 -4.56 10.08 34.79
CA GLY A 336 -3.23 9.57 34.44
C GLY A 336 -2.65 10.24 33.19
N ALA A 337 -2.13 9.43 32.27
CA ALA A 337 -1.51 9.91 31.03
C ALA A 337 -2.45 10.75 30.15
N TRP A 338 -3.75 10.49 30.19
CA TRP A 338 -4.74 11.28 29.43
C TRP A 338 -4.85 12.72 29.95
N ALA A 339 -4.88 12.90 31.28
CA ALA A 339 -4.91 14.23 31.90
C ALA A 339 -3.58 15.01 31.73
N GLU A 340 -2.47 14.31 31.53
CA GLU A 340 -1.20 14.96 31.17
C GLU A 340 -1.21 15.53 29.74
N CYS A 341 -2.04 14.97 28.85
CA CYS A 341 -2.06 15.33 27.44
C CYS A 341 -3.13 16.37 27.08
N TRP A 342 -4.27 16.36 27.78
CA TRP A 342 -5.41 17.23 27.50
C TRP A 342 -6.09 17.70 28.79
N THR A 343 -6.65 18.91 28.75
CA THR A 343 -7.36 19.51 29.90
C THR A 343 -8.65 18.76 30.19
N ASP A 344 -9.41 18.42 29.16
CA ASP A 344 -10.69 17.74 29.26
C ASP A 344 -10.96 16.85 28.03
N TYR A 345 -12.09 16.15 28.08
CA TYR A 345 -12.51 15.25 27.01
C TYR A 345 -12.75 15.98 25.67
N ARG A 346 -13.17 17.24 25.70
CA ARG A 346 -13.43 18.03 24.50
C ARG A 346 -12.12 18.41 23.80
N ASP A 347 -11.08 18.77 24.56
CA ASP A 347 -9.73 19.01 24.03
C ASP A 347 -9.16 17.75 23.37
N PHE A 348 -9.38 16.58 23.98
CA PHE A 348 -9.03 15.29 23.37
C PHE A 348 -9.77 15.08 22.04
N LEU A 349 -11.10 15.28 22.00
CA LEU A 349 -11.87 15.15 20.76
C LEU A 349 -11.43 16.14 19.69
N ALA A 350 -11.13 17.38 20.06
CA ALA A 350 -10.64 18.41 19.14
C ALA A 350 -9.30 18.04 18.50
N TYR A 351 -8.47 17.23 19.18
CA TYR A 351 -7.25 16.66 18.62
C TYR A 351 -7.52 15.40 17.78
N CYS A 352 -8.37 14.48 18.26
CA CYS A 352 -8.56 13.15 17.68
C CYS A 352 -9.48 13.13 16.45
N VAL A 353 -10.54 13.95 16.46
CA VAL A 353 -11.64 13.88 15.48
C VAL A 353 -11.26 14.48 14.13
N PRO A 354 -10.62 15.65 14.03
CA PRO A 354 -10.22 16.22 12.74
C PRO A 354 -9.24 15.29 12.00
N GLN A 355 -9.61 14.90 10.78
CA GLN A 355 -8.89 13.90 9.98
C GLN A 355 -8.91 14.29 8.52
N ASP A 356 -8.46 15.51 8.24
CA ASP A 356 -8.69 16.07 6.91
C ASP A 356 -7.74 15.47 5.86
N ARG A 357 -6.73 14.69 6.30
CA ARG A 357 -5.62 14.23 5.46
C ARG A 357 -5.10 12.86 5.88
N ALA A 358 -5.06 11.92 4.95
CA ALA A 358 -4.22 10.73 5.07
C ALA A 358 -2.93 10.92 4.29
N MET A 359 -1.79 10.69 4.95
CA MET A 359 -0.46 10.87 4.38
C MET A 359 0.23 9.52 4.20
N SER A 360 1.07 9.40 3.18
CA SER A 360 1.92 8.25 2.93
C SER A 360 3.24 8.70 2.34
N SER A 361 4.31 7.94 2.59
CA SER A 361 5.62 8.23 2.01
C SER A 361 5.86 7.36 0.79
N GLN A 362 6.48 7.94 -0.23
CA GLN A 362 6.99 7.23 -1.40
C GLN A 362 8.50 7.45 -1.53
N PRO A 363 9.33 6.75 -0.74
CA PRO A 363 10.78 7.02 -0.66
C PRO A 363 11.49 6.94 -2.01
N LEU A 364 11.13 5.96 -2.86
CA LEU A 364 11.74 5.82 -4.20
C LEU A 364 11.36 6.94 -5.15
N ARG A 365 10.20 7.56 -4.97
CA ARG A 365 9.78 8.76 -5.69
C ARG A 365 10.31 10.04 -5.05
N GLY A 366 10.71 9.97 -3.78
CA GLY A 366 11.22 11.10 -2.99
C GLY A 366 10.13 12.13 -2.70
N ARG A 367 8.90 11.67 -2.44
CA ARG A 367 7.72 12.52 -2.17
C ARG A 367 6.83 11.90 -1.09
N VAL A 368 6.08 12.74 -0.41
CA VAL A 368 4.89 12.36 0.37
C VAL A 368 3.66 12.47 -0.55
N SER A 369 2.72 11.54 -0.40
CA SER A 369 1.38 11.70 -0.93
C SER A 369 0.38 11.98 0.17
N ARG A 370 -0.63 12.77 -0.17
CA ARG A 370 -1.64 13.28 0.74
C ARG A 370 -3.00 13.12 0.09
N GLN A 371 -3.86 12.31 0.70
CA GLN A 371 -5.25 12.16 0.33
C GLN A 371 -6.09 13.09 1.21
N GLU A 372 -6.79 14.04 0.59
CA GLU A 372 -7.72 14.92 1.29
C GLU A 372 -9.03 14.19 1.60
N ILE A 373 -9.43 14.25 2.87
CA ILE A 373 -10.57 13.59 3.47
C ILE A 373 -11.51 14.68 4.00
N ASP A 374 -12.79 14.58 3.65
CA ASP A 374 -13.83 15.41 4.24
C ASP A 374 -14.79 14.55 5.04
N LEU A 375 -14.91 14.84 6.34
CA LEU A 375 -15.79 14.17 7.29
C LEU A 375 -16.81 15.11 7.95
N GLY A 376 -16.41 16.36 8.23
CA GLY A 376 -17.25 17.36 8.88
C GLY A 376 -17.87 16.94 10.22
N ILE A 377 -17.22 16.09 11.02
CA ILE A 377 -17.78 15.52 12.25
C ILE A 377 -17.87 16.61 13.34
N PRO A 378 -19.07 16.97 13.81
CA PRO A 378 -19.23 17.86 14.95
C PRO A 378 -18.78 17.15 16.24
N LEU A 379 -18.02 17.83 17.10
CA LEU A 379 -17.51 17.21 18.34
C LEU A 379 -18.62 16.81 19.32
N ASP A 380 -19.77 17.50 19.28
CA ASP A 380 -20.98 17.20 20.06
C ASP A 380 -21.73 15.96 19.55
N ALA A 381 -21.44 15.49 18.34
CA ALA A 381 -21.94 14.21 17.84
C ALA A 381 -21.13 13.00 18.35
N CYS A 382 -20.01 13.22 19.03
CA CYS A 382 -19.17 12.17 19.61
C CYS A 382 -19.70 11.77 20.99
N ALA A 383 -20.37 10.62 21.06
CA ALA A 383 -20.90 10.07 22.30
C ALA A 383 -19.82 9.21 23.01
N PRO A 384 -19.48 9.49 24.27
CA PRO A 384 -18.50 8.70 25.01
C PRO A 384 -18.98 7.25 25.20
N LEU A 385 -18.03 6.32 25.15
CA LEU A 385 -18.27 4.89 25.34
C LEU A 385 -17.34 4.32 26.42
N GLU A 386 -17.85 3.35 27.17
CA GLU A 386 -17.07 2.55 28.12
C GLU A 386 -17.31 1.05 27.90
N GLY A 387 -16.36 0.21 28.27
CA GLY A 387 -16.53 -1.25 28.22
C GLY A 387 -15.26 -1.99 27.87
N GLU A 388 -15.42 -3.21 27.36
CA GLU A 388 -14.31 -4.12 27.10
C GLU A 388 -13.81 -3.95 25.67
N VAL A 389 -12.48 -3.90 25.53
CA VAL A 389 -11.76 -3.89 24.25
C VAL A 389 -10.70 -4.98 24.29
N VAL A 390 -10.83 -5.97 23.42
CA VAL A 390 -9.86 -7.05 23.24
C VAL A 390 -9.32 -7.01 21.83
N SER A 391 -8.01 -6.87 21.69
CA SER A 391 -7.35 -6.98 20.38
C SER A 391 -5.90 -7.39 20.57
N ARG A 392 -5.48 -8.47 19.90
CA ARG A 392 -4.06 -8.87 19.87
C ARG A 392 -3.25 -7.88 19.05
N ALA A 393 -3.82 -7.38 17.96
CA ALA A 393 -3.16 -6.40 17.09
C ALA A 393 -2.88 -5.08 17.83
N ALA A 394 -3.85 -4.57 18.61
CA ALA A 394 -3.67 -3.34 19.38
C ALA A 394 -2.66 -3.51 20.52
N ARG A 395 -2.68 -4.66 21.22
CA ARG A 395 -1.76 -4.94 22.34
C ARG A 395 -0.28 -4.91 21.96
N VAL A 396 0.08 -5.12 20.69
CA VAL A 396 1.46 -4.98 20.22
C VAL A 396 1.96 -3.53 20.32
N LEU A 397 1.06 -2.55 20.17
CA LEU A 397 1.40 -1.12 20.18
C LEU A 397 1.01 -0.44 21.50
N ALA A 398 -0.11 -0.86 22.09
CA ALA A 398 -0.69 -0.32 23.31
C ALA A 398 -0.64 -1.36 24.44
N VAL A 399 0.57 -1.71 24.87
CA VAL A 399 0.81 -2.83 25.80
C VAL A 399 0.13 -2.63 27.17
N GLU A 400 0.02 -1.39 27.65
CA GLU A 400 -0.43 -1.08 29.03
C GLU A 400 -1.49 0.04 29.14
N GLY A 401 -2.01 0.55 28.02
CA GLY A 401 -2.93 1.69 28.02
C GLY A 401 -4.40 1.29 28.06
N GLU A 402 -5.19 1.90 28.95
CA GLU A 402 -6.65 1.85 28.86
C GLU A 402 -7.14 2.77 27.72
N PRO A 403 -8.02 2.28 26.83
CA PRO A 403 -8.49 3.08 25.71
C PRO A 403 -9.57 4.08 26.11
N LEU A 404 -9.56 5.26 25.49
CA LEU A 404 -10.73 6.13 25.43
C LEU A 404 -11.54 5.82 24.17
N CYS A 405 -12.82 5.52 24.36
CA CYS A 405 -13.71 5.13 23.27
C CYS A 405 -14.84 6.15 23.07
N PHE A 406 -15.28 6.30 21.82
CA PHE A 406 -16.47 7.10 21.50
C PHE A 406 -17.16 6.62 20.22
N HIS A 407 -18.44 6.94 20.11
CA HIS A 407 -19.30 6.64 18.97
C HIS A 407 -19.60 7.92 18.18
N VAL A 408 -19.64 7.79 16.86
CA VAL A 408 -20.23 8.79 15.97
C VAL A 408 -21.34 8.12 15.15
N PRO A 409 -22.59 8.58 15.24
CA PRO A 409 -23.74 7.85 14.68
C PRO A 409 -23.73 7.80 13.15
N ALA A 410 -23.36 8.91 12.51
CA ALA A 410 -23.33 9.01 11.05
C ALA A 410 -22.27 10.01 10.60
N VAL A 411 -21.61 9.70 9.48
CA VAL A 411 -20.60 10.56 8.86
C VAL A 411 -20.77 10.51 7.35
N THR A 412 -20.81 11.67 6.69
CA THR A 412 -20.66 11.74 5.24
C THR A 412 -19.19 11.80 4.92
N PHE A 413 -18.69 10.74 4.30
CA PHE A 413 -17.29 10.58 3.98
C PHE A 413 -17.04 10.85 2.50
N THR A 414 -16.04 11.69 2.20
CA THR A 414 -15.55 11.90 0.82
C THR A 414 -14.02 11.79 0.75
N PHE A 415 -13.53 10.93 -0.15
CA PHE A 415 -12.14 10.94 -0.64
C PHE A 415 -12.11 11.77 -1.92
N SER A 416 -11.41 12.90 -1.94
CA SER A 416 -11.48 13.85 -3.05
C SER A 416 -10.28 13.76 -4.00
N ILE A 417 -9.08 14.09 -3.51
CA ILE A 417 -7.86 14.29 -4.31
C ILE A 417 -6.67 13.68 -3.56
N GLU A 418 -5.82 12.92 -4.27
CA GLU A 418 -4.44 12.68 -3.86
C GLU A 418 -3.54 13.78 -4.45
N ALA A 419 -2.94 14.56 -3.55
CA ALA A 419 -1.93 15.55 -3.87
C ALA A 419 -0.54 14.98 -3.54
N HIS A 420 0.47 15.50 -4.23
CA HIS A 420 1.88 15.18 -3.97
C HIS A 420 2.63 16.47 -3.65
N ASP A 421 3.72 16.36 -2.90
CA ASP A 421 4.62 17.49 -2.65
C ASP A 421 4.99 18.20 -3.96
N GLY A 422 4.72 19.51 -4.04
CA GLY A 422 4.94 20.33 -5.23
C GLY A 422 3.77 20.44 -6.22
N GLN A 423 2.67 19.71 -6.00
CA GLN A 423 1.41 19.91 -6.72
C GLN A 423 0.37 20.52 -5.74
N ASN A 424 0.03 21.79 -6.00
CA ASN A 424 -0.82 22.69 -5.21
C ASN A 424 -0.12 23.35 -4.00
N GLN A 425 0.64 24.42 -4.30
CA GLN A 425 0.49 25.67 -3.55
C GLN A 425 -0.84 26.32 -3.89
#